data_AF-A0A8T5XSQ0-F1
#
_entry.id   AF-A0A8T5XSQ0-F1
#
_cell.length_a   1.000
_cell.length_b   1.000
_cell.length_c   1.000
_cell.angle_alpha   90.00
_cell.angle_beta   90.00
_cell.angle_gamma   90.00
#
_symmetry.space_group_name_H-M   'P 1'
#
loop_
_entity.id
_entity.type
_entity.pdbx_description
1 polymer ?
#
loop_
_entity_poly.entity_id
_entity_poly.type
_entity_poly.pdbx_seq_one_letter_code
_entity_poly.pdbx_strand_id
1 'polypeptide(L)'
;MTIKMMHMIEISDVTGISVVSTYNSEPIKDNKTYTASAVIKTDNVSGSGAILKFNILDSQGNDLGEKAIEKPIKETTDWRRVVLTISEEDAKALNENAAKLTVSVGTEGATSGTMYFDSVRFNEGNLKTEYGYDSNGNYIKNVTNQLGNTIEMTNDERGNVETITDPLDNTYSFTYDKLDRIKTATNPKGLKTQYVYDDNGNLSK
;
A
#
# COMPACT_ATOMS: atom_id res chain seq x y z
N MET A 1 12.65 15.82 -16.34
CA MET A 1 11.22 15.86 -16.70
C MET A 1 10.47 16.38 -15.49
N THR A 2 10.14 17.67 -15.48
CA THR A 2 9.53 18.31 -14.30
C THR A 2 8.05 17.98 -14.30
N ILE A 3 7.66 16.97 -13.51
CA ILE A 3 6.25 16.67 -13.25
C ILE A 3 5.70 17.89 -12.51
N LYS A 4 4.86 18.67 -13.18
CA LYS A 4 4.13 19.77 -12.55
C LYS A 4 3.09 19.15 -11.63
N MET A 5 3.44 19.00 -10.36
CA MET A 5 2.59 18.46 -9.31
C MET A 5 1.47 19.46 -8.99
N MET A 6 0.23 18.98 -9.03
CA MET A 6 -0.96 19.83 -9.10
C MET A 6 -1.40 20.35 -7.73
N HIS A 7 -0.95 19.75 -6.61
CA HIS A 7 -1.24 20.20 -5.24
C HIS A 7 -0.12 19.75 -4.26
N MET A 8 1.07 20.31 -4.42
CA MET A 8 2.19 20.08 -3.49
C MET A 8 2.04 20.96 -2.24
N ILE A 9 2.11 20.36 -1.06
CA ILE A 9 2.20 21.05 0.22
C ILE A 9 3.69 21.12 0.59
N GLU A 10 4.19 22.31 0.84
CA GLU A 10 5.54 22.55 1.34
C GLU A 10 5.44 23.05 2.79
N ILE A 11 6.24 22.47 3.67
CA ILE A 11 6.41 22.92 5.05
C ILE A 11 7.89 23.22 5.25
N SER A 12 8.22 24.51 5.33
CA SER A 12 9.57 25.04 5.55
C SER A 12 9.71 25.60 6.97
N ASP A 13 10.95 25.66 7.47
CA ASP A 13 11.29 26.20 8.80
C ASP A 13 10.49 25.56 9.95
N VAL A 14 10.41 24.22 9.90
CA VAL A 14 9.59 23.41 10.81
C VAL A 14 10.00 23.64 12.26
N THR A 15 9.29 24.51 12.96
CA THR A 15 9.48 24.83 14.38
C THR A 15 8.20 24.49 15.12
N GLY A 16 8.06 23.24 15.57
CA GLY A 16 6.84 22.74 16.21
C GLY A 16 5.85 22.11 15.22
N ILE A 17 4.55 22.09 15.55
CA ILE A 17 3.51 21.51 14.68
C ILE A 17 3.12 22.54 13.62
N SER A 18 3.65 22.36 12.41
CA SER A 18 3.25 23.16 11.24
C SER A 18 2.16 22.41 10.46
N VAL A 19 0.97 23.01 10.42
CA VAL A 19 -0.34 22.65 9.80
C VAL A 19 -0.23 21.75 8.55
N VAL A 20 -0.91 20.60 8.40
CA VAL A 20 -2.35 20.19 8.45
C VAL A 20 -3.20 20.72 7.29
N SER A 21 -3.05 20.13 6.11
CA SER A 21 -4.14 20.14 5.13
C SER A 21 -5.16 19.07 5.51
N THR A 22 -6.35 19.50 5.95
CA THR A 22 -7.50 18.63 6.20
C THR A 22 -8.12 18.24 4.86
N TYR A 23 -7.97 16.98 4.46
CA TYR A 23 -8.74 16.44 3.34
C TYR A 23 -10.18 16.16 3.78
N ASN A 24 -11.12 16.10 2.84
CA ASN A 24 -12.56 15.94 3.12
C ASN A 24 -12.80 14.92 4.24
N SER A 25 -13.53 15.32 5.27
CA SER A 25 -13.91 14.41 6.35
C SER A 25 -15.00 13.48 5.86
N GLU A 26 -14.84 12.18 6.06
CA GLU A 26 -15.85 11.18 5.71
C GLU A 26 -16.46 10.59 6.98
N PRO A 27 -17.78 10.32 7.00
CA PRO A 27 -18.39 9.55 8.08
C PRO A 27 -17.74 8.18 8.23
N ILE A 28 -17.58 7.75 9.48
CA ILE A 28 -17.22 6.36 9.78
C ILE A 28 -18.45 5.49 9.49
N LYS A 29 -18.23 4.40 8.76
CA LYS A 29 -19.26 3.47 8.32
C LYS A 29 -18.94 2.10 8.88
N ASP A 30 -19.99 1.39 9.29
CA ASP A 30 -19.88 0.05 9.83
C ASP A 30 -19.24 -0.92 8.81
N ASN A 31 -18.38 -1.79 9.33
CA ASN A 31 -17.57 -2.79 8.65
C ASN A 31 -16.68 -2.22 7.54
N LYS A 32 -16.21 -0.98 7.67
CA LYS A 32 -15.31 -0.34 6.71
C LYS A 32 -13.91 -0.11 7.27
N THR A 33 -12.93 -0.31 6.40
CA THR A 33 -11.55 0.13 6.60
C THR A 33 -11.33 1.44 5.85
N TYR A 34 -10.29 2.16 6.22
CA TYR A 34 -9.97 3.45 5.64
C TYR A 34 -8.48 3.53 5.34
N THR A 35 -8.14 4.13 4.20
CA THR A 35 -6.74 4.29 3.76
C THR A 35 -6.41 5.73 3.43
N ALA A 36 -5.34 6.21 4.04
CA ALA A 36 -4.66 7.44 3.70
C ALA A 36 -3.38 7.11 2.92
N SER A 37 -3.05 7.90 1.91
CA SER A 37 -1.74 7.80 1.26
C SER A 37 -1.19 9.17 0.91
N ALA A 38 0.13 9.33 0.94
CA ALA A 38 0.82 10.53 0.48
C ALA A 38 2.14 10.14 -0.19
N VAL A 39 2.68 11.03 -1.02
CA VAL A 39 4.06 10.95 -1.50
C VAL A 39 4.84 12.04 -0.78
N ILE A 40 5.89 11.66 -0.09
CA ILE A 40 6.62 12.52 0.84
C ILE A 40 8.08 12.62 0.39
N LYS A 41 8.62 13.84 0.40
CA LYS A 41 10.05 14.10 0.27
C LYS A 41 10.50 15.00 1.40
N THR A 42 11.68 14.76 1.95
CA THR A 42 12.28 15.63 2.98
C THR A 42 13.65 16.12 2.55
N ASP A 43 14.03 17.29 3.07
CA ASP A 43 15.32 17.93 2.82
C ASP A 43 15.88 18.49 4.14
N ASN A 44 17.00 17.95 4.58
CA ASN A 44 17.73 18.36 5.79
C ASN A 44 16.87 18.48 7.06
N VAL A 45 15.93 17.53 7.26
CA VAL A 45 15.04 17.54 8.44
C VAL A 45 15.77 17.02 9.67
N SER A 46 15.79 17.82 10.73
CA SER A 46 16.32 17.44 12.06
C SER A 46 15.20 17.36 13.10
N GLY A 47 15.45 16.73 14.26
CA GLY A 47 14.40 16.43 15.23
C GLY A 47 13.60 15.20 14.80
N SER A 48 12.28 15.21 14.91
CA SER A 48 11.38 14.22 14.28
C SER A 48 11.19 14.52 12.78
N GLY A 49 10.35 13.73 12.09
CA GLY A 49 10.18 13.79 10.63
C GLY A 49 8.77 14.17 10.17
N ALA A 50 8.54 13.97 8.87
CA ALA A 50 7.24 14.07 8.23
C ALA A 50 6.31 12.94 8.67
N ILE A 51 5.03 13.25 8.86
CA ILE A 51 3.98 12.32 9.24
C ILE A 51 2.79 12.38 8.27
N LEU A 52 2.10 11.25 8.18
CA LEU A 52 0.75 11.11 7.66
C LEU A 52 -0.10 10.57 8.80
N LYS A 53 -1.26 11.18 9.05
CA LYS A 53 -2.16 10.77 10.13
C LYS A 53 -3.63 10.82 9.75
N PHE A 54 -4.40 9.97 10.41
CA PHE A 54 -5.85 10.11 10.56
C PHE A 54 -6.14 10.93 11.81
N ASN A 55 -7.06 11.89 11.69
CA ASN A 55 -7.72 12.53 12.83
C ASN A 55 -9.12 11.95 12.97
N ILE A 56 -9.45 11.55 14.19
CA ILE A 56 -10.76 11.03 14.58
C ILE A 56 -11.58 12.21 15.05
N LEU A 57 -12.75 12.45 14.45
CA LEU A 57 -13.59 13.60 14.79
C LEU A 57 -14.95 13.17 15.31
N ASP A 58 -15.50 13.97 16.23
CA ASP A 58 -16.91 13.84 16.63
C ASP A 58 -17.88 14.37 15.54
N SER A 59 -19.18 14.30 15.84
CA SER A 59 -20.22 14.77 14.91
C SER A 59 -20.13 16.28 14.62
N GLN A 60 -19.61 17.07 15.57
CA GLN A 60 -19.42 18.51 15.48
C GLN A 60 -18.07 18.91 14.84
N GLY A 61 -17.17 17.96 14.61
CA GLY A 61 -15.86 18.18 14.00
C GLY A 61 -14.72 18.41 14.98
N ASN A 62 -14.89 18.16 16.28
CA ASN A 62 -13.81 18.26 17.25
C ASN A 62 -12.90 17.03 17.17
N ASP A 63 -11.59 17.22 17.35
CA ASP A 63 -10.61 16.13 17.39
C ASP A 63 -10.77 15.30 18.68
N LEU A 64 -10.94 14.00 18.50
CA LEU A 64 -11.13 12.99 19.54
C LEU A 64 -9.92 12.05 19.68
N GLY A 65 -8.92 12.18 18.81
CA GLY A 65 -7.75 11.30 18.76
C GLY A 65 -7.15 11.19 17.37
N GLU A 66 -6.03 10.50 17.28
CA GLU A 66 -5.32 10.31 16.02
C GLU A 66 -4.65 8.95 15.89
N LYS A 67 -4.43 8.54 14.64
CA LYS A 67 -3.56 7.43 14.26
C LYS A 67 -2.55 7.97 13.27
N ALA A 68 -1.26 7.83 13.54
CA ALA A 68 -0.19 8.25 12.64
C ALA A 68 0.58 7.04 12.10
N ILE A 69 1.38 7.27 11.06
CA ILE A 69 2.46 6.36 10.73
C ILE A 69 3.40 6.22 11.92
N GLU A 70 3.82 5.00 12.25
CA GLU A 70 4.55 4.71 13.49
C GLU A 70 5.92 5.41 13.58
N LYS A 71 6.54 5.70 12.44
CA LYS A 71 7.87 6.30 12.38
C LYS A 71 7.84 7.52 11.45
N PRO A 72 8.06 8.74 11.99
CA PRO A 72 8.23 9.93 11.18
C PRO A 72 9.38 9.81 10.18
N ILE A 73 9.21 10.38 9.00
CA ILE A 73 10.15 10.27 7.88
C ILE A 73 11.10 11.47 7.91
N LYS A 74 12.38 11.23 8.15
CA LYS A 74 13.38 12.30 8.28
C LYS A 74 14.14 12.57 7.00
N GLU A 75 14.54 11.51 6.30
CA GLU A 75 15.43 11.64 5.15
C GLU A 75 14.97 10.69 4.06
N THR A 76 14.65 11.25 2.90
CA THR A 76 14.30 10.50 1.71
C THR A 76 15.25 10.91 0.59
N THR A 77 15.85 9.93 -0.10
CA THR A 77 16.69 10.20 -1.27
C THR A 77 15.88 10.73 -2.47
N ASP A 78 14.61 10.34 -2.55
CA ASP A 78 13.63 10.80 -3.53
C ASP A 78 12.20 10.70 -2.96
N TRP A 79 11.20 11.16 -3.70
CA TRP A 79 9.78 11.06 -3.37
C TRP A 79 9.38 9.62 -2.98
N ARG A 80 8.93 9.45 -1.73
CA ARG A 80 8.55 8.16 -1.15
C ARG A 80 7.05 8.09 -0.93
N ARG A 81 6.39 7.06 -1.47
CA ARG A 81 4.98 6.79 -1.15
C ARG A 81 4.83 6.20 0.25
N VAL A 82 3.84 6.68 0.97
CA VAL A 82 3.47 6.28 2.32
C VAL A 82 1.98 5.97 2.35
N VAL A 83 1.61 4.92 3.09
CA VAL A 83 0.23 4.46 3.24
C VAL A 83 -0.03 4.23 4.72
N LEU A 84 -1.19 4.67 5.19
CA LEU A 84 -1.69 4.44 6.54
C LEU A 84 -3.10 3.88 6.44
N THR A 85 -3.39 2.84 7.20
CA THR A 85 -4.71 2.19 7.24
C THR A 85 -5.25 2.23 8.66
N ILE A 86 -6.58 2.36 8.80
CA ILE A 86 -7.28 2.20 10.06
C ILE A 86 -8.56 1.38 9.84
N SER A 87 -8.82 0.40 10.70
CA SER A 87 -10.08 -0.34 10.71
C SER A 87 -11.15 0.41 11.51
N GLU A 88 -12.42 0.06 11.34
CA GLU A 88 -13.48 0.57 12.21
C GLU A 88 -13.24 0.21 13.68
N GLU A 89 -12.79 -1.03 13.95
CA GLU A 89 -12.46 -1.49 15.30
C GLU A 89 -11.35 -0.64 15.91
N ASP A 90 -10.28 -0.35 15.14
CA ASP A 90 -9.20 0.53 15.59
C ASP A 90 -9.70 1.96 15.82
N ALA A 91 -10.56 2.49 14.94
CA ALA A 91 -11.12 3.83 15.09
C ALA A 91 -11.99 3.92 16.36
N LYS A 92 -12.82 2.90 16.63
CA LYS A 92 -13.62 2.78 17.86
C LYS A 92 -12.75 2.58 19.10
N ALA A 93 -11.67 1.80 18.99
CA ALA A 93 -10.73 1.57 20.09
C ALA A 93 -9.96 2.85 20.45
N LEU A 94 -9.68 3.73 19.48
CA LEU A 94 -9.16 5.07 19.75
C LEU A 94 -10.21 5.94 20.44
N ASN A 95 -11.47 5.92 19.98
CA ASN A 95 -12.58 6.58 20.65
C ASN A 95 -13.96 6.02 20.21
N GLU A 96 -14.78 5.59 21.17
CA GLU A 96 -16.12 5.05 20.90
C GLU A 96 -17.11 6.08 20.34
N ASN A 97 -16.85 7.37 20.56
CA ASN A 97 -17.68 8.48 20.08
C ASN A 97 -17.26 9.02 18.70
N ALA A 98 -16.33 8.34 18.04
CA ALA A 98 -15.85 8.71 16.71
C ALA A 98 -16.99 8.71 15.68
N ALA A 99 -17.15 9.82 14.96
CA ALA A 99 -18.18 9.97 13.93
C ALA A 99 -17.60 10.13 12.52
N LYS A 100 -16.42 10.76 12.40
CA LYS A 100 -15.80 11.08 11.12
C LYS A 100 -14.29 10.84 11.16
N LEU A 101 -13.71 10.59 10.00
CA LEU A 101 -12.26 10.57 9.80
C LEU A 101 -11.85 11.70 8.86
N THR A 102 -10.69 12.29 9.12
CA THR A 102 -9.98 13.11 8.14
C THR A 102 -8.52 12.71 8.10
N VAL A 103 -7.83 13.11 7.03
CA VAL A 103 -6.41 12.85 6.83
C VAL A 103 -5.65 14.16 6.89
N SER A 104 -4.54 14.13 7.63
CA SER A 104 -3.62 15.25 7.77
C SER A 104 -2.19 14.80 7.48
N VAL A 105 -1.44 15.71 6.88
CA VAL A 105 0.03 15.61 6.77
C VAL A 105 0.66 16.75 7.56
N GLY A 106 1.86 16.52 8.06
CA GLY A 106 2.58 17.51 8.85
C GLY A 106 3.84 16.94 9.45
N THR A 107 4.23 17.50 10.58
CA THR A 107 5.41 17.07 11.35
C THR A 107 5.04 16.77 12.80
N GLU A 108 5.87 15.97 13.47
CA GLU A 108 5.74 15.68 14.90
C GLU A 108 7.04 15.96 15.64
N GLY A 109 7.46 17.23 15.73
CA GLY A 109 8.66 17.62 16.48
C GLY A 109 9.94 17.71 15.63
N ALA A 110 9.81 17.96 14.32
CA ALA A 110 10.95 18.45 13.56
C ALA A 110 11.37 19.84 14.08
N THR A 111 12.67 20.10 14.01
CA THR A 111 13.30 21.34 14.51
C THR A 111 13.96 22.18 13.42
N SER A 112 14.12 21.62 12.22
CA SER A 112 14.62 22.31 11.03
C SER A 112 14.30 21.51 9.78
N GLY A 113 14.61 22.09 8.62
CA GLY A 113 14.53 21.45 7.32
C GLY A 113 13.22 21.76 6.61
N THR A 114 13.00 21.07 5.50
CA THR A 114 11.83 21.24 4.65
C THR A 114 11.24 19.90 4.28
N MET A 115 9.91 19.85 4.22
CA MET A 115 9.16 18.64 3.90
C MET A 115 8.13 18.95 2.83
N TYR A 116 7.99 18.05 1.88
CA TYR A 116 7.10 18.17 0.76
C TYR A 116 6.13 16.98 0.78
N PHE A 117 4.86 17.28 0.57
CA PHE A 117 3.80 16.29 0.45
C PHE A 117 3.08 16.52 -0.87
N ASP A 118 2.87 15.45 -1.61
CA ASP A 118 2.04 15.47 -2.80
C ASP A 118 1.14 14.23 -2.80
N SER A 119 0.12 14.25 -3.65
CA SER A 119 -0.78 13.11 -3.87
C SER A 119 -1.34 12.55 -2.56
N VAL A 120 -1.63 13.44 -1.60
CA VAL A 120 -2.33 13.06 -0.37
C VAL A 120 -3.75 12.68 -0.73
N ARG A 121 -4.16 11.49 -0.32
CA ARG A 121 -5.45 10.88 -0.66
C ARG A 121 -6.03 10.23 0.57
N PHE A 122 -7.36 10.26 0.65
CA PHE A 122 -8.15 9.57 1.65
C PHE A 122 -9.23 8.77 0.92
N ASN A 123 -9.34 7.47 1.24
CA ASN A 123 -10.30 6.57 0.62
C ASN A 123 -10.93 5.65 1.66
N GLU A 124 -12.20 5.32 1.46
CA GLU A 124 -12.83 4.15 2.08
C GLU A 124 -12.27 2.87 1.44
N GLY A 125 -12.06 1.84 2.25
CA GLY A 125 -11.45 0.57 1.88
C GLY A 125 -9.96 0.51 2.14
N ASN A 126 -9.42 -0.71 2.16
CA ASN A 126 -8.00 -0.96 2.34
C ASN A 126 -7.30 -0.89 0.98
N LEU A 127 -6.76 0.24 0.51
CA LEU A 127 -6.09 0.30 -0.80
C LEU A 127 -4.69 -0.34 -0.82
N LYS A 128 -4.35 -1.14 0.18
CA LYS A 128 -3.07 -1.85 0.27
C LYS A 128 -3.16 -3.14 -0.54
N THR A 129 -2.21 -3.33 -1.43
CA THR A 129 -1.88 -4.66 -1.94
C THR A 129 -0.77 -5.21 -1.06
N GLU A 130 -1.01 -6.36 -0.44
CA GLU A 130 -0.05 -7.04 0.40
C GLU A 130 0.64 -8.15 -0.38
N TYR A 131 1.95 -8.30 -0.16
CA TYR A 131 2.75 -9.36 -0.78
C TYR A 131 3.32 -10.24 0.32
N GLY A 132 2.97 -11.52 0.29
CA GLY A 132 3.61 -12.54 1.10
C GLY A 132 4.76 -13.19 0.34
N TYR A 133 5.86 -13.47 1.03
CA TYR A 133 7.02 -14.17 0.47
C TYR A 133 7.17 -15.56 1.09
N ASP A 134 7.91 -16.43 0.41
CA ASP A 134 8.35 -17.71 0.96
C ASP A 134 9.22 -17.55 2.23
N SER A 135 9.54 -18.65 2.90
CA SER A 135 10.32 -18.63 4.15
C SER A 135 11.72 -18.04 4.02
N ASN A 136 12.26 -18.01 2.79
CA ASN A 136 13.59 -17.47 2.50
C ASN A 136 13.53 -16.02 2.02
N GLY A 137 12.33 -15.48 1.78
CA GLY A 137 12.09 -14.13 1.26
C GLY A 137 12.38 -13.98 -0.23
N ASN A 138 12.56 -15.09 -0.97
CA ASN A 138 13.06 -15.05 -2.35
C ASN A 138 11.92 -14.87 -3.36
N TYR A 139 10.79 -15.56 -3.15
CA TYR A 139 9.68 -15.55 -4.09
C TYR A 139 8.37 -15.15 -3.43
N ILE A 140 7.50 -14.50 -4.21
CA ILE A 140 6.15 -14.16 -3.79
C ILE A 140 5.34 -15.46 -3.71
N LYS A 141 4.68 -15.68 -2.56
CA LYS A 141 3.75 -16.80 -2.35
C LYS A 141 2.30 -16.36 -2.35
N ASN A 142 2.01 -15.09 -2.06
CA ASN A 142 0.65 -14.57 -2.17
C ASN A 142 0.61 -13.08 -2.42
N VAL A 143 -0.50 -12.67 -3.04
CA VAL A 143 -0.84 -11.27 -3.24
C VAL A 143 -2.28 -11.06 -2.80
N THR A 144 -2.47 -10.24 -1.78
CA THR A 144 -3.80 -9.87 -1.27
C THR A 144 -4.12 -8.48 -1.78
N ASN A 145 -5.21 -8.35 -2.54
CA ASN A 145 -5.64 -7.05 -3.03
C ASN A 145 -6.43 -6.27 -1.97
N GLN A 146 -6.82 -5.06 -2.35
CA GLN A 146 -7.56 -4.13 -1.49
C GLN A 146 -8.93 -4.60 -0.98
N LEU A 147 -9.51 -5.62 -1.62
CA LEU A 147 -10.79 -6.22 -1.24
C LEU A 147 -10.63 -7.43 -0.32
N GLY A 148 -9.39 -7.77 0.07
CA GLY A 148 -9.09 -8.99 0.82
C GLY A 148 -9.06 -10.26 -0.05
N ASN A 149 -9.16 -10.11 -1.37
CA ASN A 149 -9.04 -11.24 -2.29
C ASN A 149 -7.56 -11.61 -2.43
N THR A 150 -7.22 -12.84 -2.06
CA THR A 150 -5.86 -13.36 -2.10
C THR A 150 -5.68 -14.31 -3.27
N ILE A 151 -4.60 -14.12 -4.04
CA ILE A 151 -4.07 -15.15 -4.92
C ILE A 151 -2.89 -15.82 -4.23
N GLU A 152 -2.85 -17.14 -4.23
CA GLU A 152 -1.75 -17.96 -3.69
C GLU A 152 -0.93 -18.53 -4.85
N MET A 153 0.38 -18.62 -4.68
CA MET A 153 1.34 -19.09 -5.68
C MET A 153 2.32 -20.09 -5.06
N THR A 154 2.67 -21.12 -5.82
CA THR A 154 3.84 -21.95 -5.53
C THR A 154 4.89 -21.73 -6.59
N ASN A 155 6.17 -21.83 -6.21
CA ASN A 155 7.30 -21.60 -7.10
C ASN A 155 8.24 -22.82 -7.07
N ASP A 156 8.84 -23.15 -8.21
CA ASP A 156 9.92 -24.13 -8.29
C ASP A 156 11.23 -23.56 -7.72
N GLU A 157 12.28 -24.38 -7.63
CA GLU A 157 13.59 -23.96 -7.11
C GLU A 157 14.24 -22.81 -7.91
N ARG A 158 13.83 -22.61 -9.16
CA ARG A 158 14.32 -21.57 -10.07
C ARG A 158 13.44 -20.31 -10.04
N GLY A 159 12.37 -20.29 -9.24
CA GLY A 159 11.44 -19.16 -9.11
C GLY A 159 10.33 -19.13 -10.16
N ASN A 160 10.15 -20.21 -10.93
CA ASN A 160 9.04 -20.31 -11.86
C ASN A 160 7.74 -20.66 -11.11
N VAL A 161 6.64 -20.00 -11.44
CA VAL A 161 5.34 -20.23 -10.78
C VAL A 161 4.74 -21.57 -11.20
N GLU A 162 4.73 -22.56 -10.33
CA GLU A 162 4.15 -23.88 -10.59
C GLU A 162 2.63 -23.89 -10.46
N THR A 163 2.07 -23.13 -9.51
CA THR A 163 0.62 -23.03 -9.34
C THR A 163 0.21 -21.60 -9.01
N ILE A 164 -1.00 -21.25 -9.45
CA ILE A 164 -1.72 -20.05 -9.03
C ILE A 164 -3.11 -20.50 -8.59
N THR A 165 -3.49 -20.20 -7.35
CA THR A 165 -4.85 -20.42 -6.85
C THR A 165 -5.53 -19.08 -6.66
N ASP A 166 -6.69 -18.91 -7.29
CA ASP A 166 -7.47 -17.68 -7.19
C ASP A 166 -8.31 -17.63 -5.89
N PRO A 167 -8.92 -16.49 -5.54
CA PRO A 167 -9.71 -16.35 -4.31
C PRO A 167 -10.99 -17.20 -4.26
N LEU A 168 -11.34 -17.87 -5.36
CA LEU A 168 -12.49 -18.77 -5.48
C LEU A 168 -12.03 -20.24 -5.48
N ASP A 169 -10.83 -20.52 -4.99
CA ASP A 169 -10.18 -21.83 -4.91
C ASP A 169 -9.95 -22.51 -6.28
N ASN A 170 -9.91 -21.74 -7.36
CA ASN A 170 -9.57 -22.28 -8.67
C ASN A 170 -8.05 -22.30 -8.87
N THR A 171 -7.48 -23.50 -9.04
CA THR A 171 -6.03 -23.67 -9.25
C THR A 171 -5.67 -23.85 -10.72
N TYR A 172 -4.70 -23.05 -11.17
CA TYR A 172 -3.99 -23.19 -12.44
C TYR A 172 -2.61 -23.78 -12.14
N SER A 173 -2.13 -24.69 -12.98
CA SER A 173 -0.79 -25.26 -12.83
C SER A 173 0.04 -25.15 -14.10
N PHE A 174 1.33 -24.92 -13.93
CA PHE A 174 2.29 -24.72 -15.00
C PHE A 174 3.46 -25.67 -14.83
N THR A 175 4.01 -26.15 -15.94
CA THR A 175 5.30 -26.85 -15.95
C THR A 175 6.22 -26.15 -16.92
N TYR A 176 7.52 -26.29 -16.70
CA TYR A 176 8.55 -25.59 -17.44
C TYR A 176 9.52 -26.56 -18.08
N ASP A 177 10.12 -26.16 -19.19
CA ASP A 177 11.25 -26.86 -19.77
C ASP A 177 12.57 -26.47 -19.09
N LYS A 178 13.68 -26.99 -19.60
CA LYS A 178 15.02 -26.73 -19.05
C LYS A 178 15.49 -25.29 -19.28
N LEU A 179 14.80 -24.52 -20.11
CA LEU A 179 15.09 -23.13 -20.43
C LEU A 179 14.08 -22.18 -19.77
N ASP A 180 13.34 -22.64 -18.77
CA ASP A 180 12.34 -21.87 -18.01
C ASP A 180 11.17 -21.35 -18.86
N ARG A 181 10.89 -22.02 -19.98
CA ARG A 181 9.73 -21.72 -20.83
C ARG A 181 8.55 -22.61 -20.42
N ILE A 182 7.34 -22.07 -20.45
CA ILE A 182 6.12 -22.84 -20.10
C ILE A 182 5.98 -24.01 -21.08
N LYS A 183 6.05 -25.23 -20.56
CA LYS A 183 5.82 -26.46 -21.30
C LYS A 183 4.34 -26.86 -21.30
N THR A 184 3.66 -26.65 -20.18
CA THR A 184 2.23 -26.98 -20.07
C THR A 184 1.52 -25.99 -19.16
N ALA A 185 0.28 -25.64 -19.48
CA ALA A 185 -0.64 -24.94 -18.58
C ALA A 185 -1.90 -25.79 -18.40
N THR A 186 -2.32 -26.02 -17.16
CA THR A 186 -3.55 -26.75 -16.82
C THR A 186 -4.50 -25.81 -16.10
N ASN A 187 -5.74 -25.74 -16.54
CA ASN A 187 -6.75 -24.91 -15.91
C ASN A 187 -7.47 -25.67 -14.77
N PRO A 188 -8.33 -24.98 -13.98
CA PRO A 188 -9.05 -25.58 -12.85
C PRO A 188 -10.02 -26.70 -13.24
N LYS A 189 -10.40 -26.77 -14.52
CA LYS A 189 -11.24 -27.85 -15.08
C LYS A 189 -10.41 -29.07 -15.52
N GLY A 190 -9.10 -29.07 -15.28
CA GLY A 190 -8.17 -30.11 -15.70
C GLY A 190 -7.83 -30.09 -17.19
N LEU A 191 -8.27 -29.07 -17.94
CA LEU A 191 -7.92 -28.96 -19.35
C LEU A 191 -6.48 -28.46 -19.48
N LYS A 192 -5.68 -29.22 -20.25
CA LYS A 192 -4.25 -29.02 -20.40
C LYS A 192 -3.91 -28.49 -21.79
N THR A 193 -3.26 -27.33 -21.83
CA THR A 193 -2.58 -26.79 -23.00
C THR A 193 -1.11 -27.17 -22.93
N GLN A 194 -0.55 -27.65 -24.04
CA GLN A 194 0.87 -27.95 -24.15
C GLN A 194 1.50 -26.97 -25.14
N TYR A 195 2.67 -26.46 -24.80
CA TYR A 195 3.44 -25.55 -25.62
C TYR A 195 4.71 -26.27 -26.06
N VAL A 196 4.96 -26.27 -27.36
CA VAL A 196 6.16 -26.85 -27.97
C VAL A 196 6.92 -25.75 -28.66
N TYR A 197 8.22 -25.64 -28.37
CA TYR A 197 9.09 -24.64 -28.99
C TYR A 197 10.01 -25.27 -30.01
N ASP A 198 10.29 -24.54 -31.09
CA ASP A 198 11.35 -24.90 -32.04
C ASP A 198 12.74 -24.59 -31.47
N ASP A 199 13.78 -25.01 -32.20
CA ASP A 199 15.19 -24.81 -31.81
C ASP A 199 15.60 -23.32 -31.77
N ASN A 200 14.84 -22.45 -32.48
CA ASN A 200 15.04 -21.00 -32.45
C ASN A 200 14.30 -20.33 -31.28
N GLY A 201 13.53 -21.11 -30.50
CA GLY A 201 12.76 -20.64 -29.36
C GLY A 201 11.37 -20.11 -29.69
N ASN A 202 10.88 -20.26 -30.93
CA ASN A 202 9.54 -19.84 -31.31
C ASN A 202 8.51 -20.89 -30.87
N LEU A 203 7.31 -20.42 -30.51
CA LEU A 203 6.18 -21.30 -30.26
C LEU A 203 5.78 -21.99 -31.56
N SER A 204 5.90 -23.31 -31.59
CA SER A 204 5.63 -24.16 -32.76
C SER A 204 4.28 -24.89 -32.68
N LYS A 205 3.74 -25.11 -31.47
CA LYS A 205 2.43 -25.73 -31.23
C LYS A 205 1.91 -25.41 -29.83
#